data_AF-A0A835BHC2-F1
#
_entry.id   AF-A0A835BHC2-F1
#
_cell.length_a   1.000
_cell.length_b   1.000
_cell.length_c   1.000
_cell.angle_alpha   90.00
_cell.angle_beta   90.00
_cell.angle_gamma   90.00
#
_symmetry.space_group_name_H-M   'P 1'
#
loop_
_entity.id
_entity.type
_entity.pdbx_description
1 polymer ?
#
loop_
_entity_poly.entity_id
_entity_poly.type
_entity_poly.pdbx_seq_one_letter_code
_entity_poly.pdbx_strand_id
1 'polypeptide(L)' 'MCRQKIEMKRIERYKARQVCFSKRRQGMFKKASELSILCGAMFAIVVPLLRL' A
#
# COMPACT_ATOMS: atom_id res chain seq x y z
N MET A 1 -4.89 -17.47 7.89
CA MET A 1 -6.12 -16.93 7.25
C MET A 1 -5.79 -16.50 5.83
N CYS A 2 -6.63 -16.88 4.86
CA CYS A 2 -6.46 -16.54 3.44
C CYS A 2 -6.90 -15.08 3.15
N ARG A 3 -6.59 -14.57 1.95
CA ARG A 3 -6.93 -13.20 1.52
C ARG A 3 -8.45 -13.05 1.40
N GLN A 4 -9.04 -12.17 2.20
CA GLN A 4 -10.45 -11.79 2.08
C GLN A 4 -10.63 -10.69 1.03
N LYS A 5 -11.68 -10.79 0.21
CA LYS A 5 -12.09 -9.72 -0.70
C LYS A 5 -12.79 -8.64 0.12
N ILE A 6 -12.34 -7.39 -0.03
CA ILE A 6 -12.93 -6.22 0.64
C ILE A 6 -13.34 -5.20 -0.42
N GLU A 7 -14.37 -4.43 -0.14
CA GLU A 7 -14.80 -3.32 -1.00
C GLU A 7 -13.73 -2.21 -1.03
N MET A 8 -13.62 -1.53 -2.18
CA MET A 8 -12.71 -0.39 -2.35
C MET A 8 -13.32 0.90 -1.80
N LYS A 9 -13.56 0.91 -0.50
CA LYS A 9 -14.05 2.06 0.28
C LYS A 9 -13.16 2.32 1.49
N ARG A 10 -13.36 3.46 2.17
CA ARG A 10 -12.63 3.78 3.39
C ARG A 10 -12.95 2.74 4.48
N ILE A 11 -11.91 2.16 5.10
CA ILE A 11 -12.07 1.22 6.21
C ILE A 11 -12.35 2.03 7.49
N GLU A 12 -13.53 1.84 8.09
CA GLU A 12 -13.94 2.62 9.27
C GLU A 12 -13.10 2.26 10.50
N ARG A 13 -12.99 0.97 10.80
CA ARG A 13 -12.21 0.44 11.94
C ARG A 13 -10.75 0.87 11.86
N TYR A 14 -10.30 1.66 12.83
CA TYR A 14 -8.95 2.23 12.87
C TYR A 14 -7.84 1.17 12.80
N LYS A 15 -7.88 0.13 13.66
CA LYS A 15 -6.86 -0.95 13.67
C LYS A 15 -6.76 -1.67 12.32
N ALA A 16 -7.90 -2.01 11.71
CA ALA A 16 -7.93 -2.66 10.41
C ALA A 16 -7.42 -1.75 9.29
N ARG A 17 -7.75 -0.45 9.34
CA ARG A 17 -7.25 0.57 8.42
C ARG A 17 -5.74 0.75 8.53
N GLN A 18 -5.19 0.80 9.74
CA GLN A 18 -3.75 0.91 9.99
C GLN A 18 -3.00 -0.32 9.45
N VAL A 19 -3.46 -1.53 9.76
CA VAL A 19 -2.84 -2.77 9.26
C VAL A 19 -2.93 -2.86 7.74
N CYS A 20 -4.09 -2.54 7.15
CA CYS A 20 -4.25 -2.52 5.69
C CYS A 20 -3.35 -1.48 5.03
N PHE A 21 -3.21 -0.30 5.62
CA PHE A 21 -2.30 0.73 5.14
C PHE A 21 -0.85 0.25 5.15
N SER A 22 -0.37 -0.32 6.25
CA SER A 22 1.00 -0.84 6.34
C SER A 22 1.27 -1.93 5.30
N LYS A 23 0.34 -2.90 5.14
CA LYS A 23 0.49 -3.98 4.16
C LYS A 23 0.44 -3.47 2.71
N ARG A 24 -0.49 -2.55 2.39
CA ARG A 24 -0.60 -1.95 1.04
C ARG A 24 0.61 -1.10 0.70
N ARG A 25 1.09 -0.29 1.65
CA ARG A 25 2.31 0.51 1.51
C ARG A 25 3.48 -0.38 1.13
N GLN A 26 3.75 -1.43 1.91
CA GLN A 26 4.83 -2.36 1.62
C GLN A 26 4.71 -2.98 0.22
N GLY A 27 3.52 -3.42 -0.18
CA GLY A 27 3.27 -3.97 -1.51
C GLY A 27 3.49 -2.96 -2.64
N MET A 28 3.10 -1.69 -2.45
CA MET A 28 3.33 -0.62 -3.44
C MET A 28 4.80 -0.33 -3.62
N PHE A 29 5.56 -0.19 -2.52
CA PHE A 29 7.00 0.04 -2.60
C PHE A 29 7.73 -1.11 -3.29
N LYS A 30 7.37 -2.37 -2.99
CA LYS A 30 7.95 -3.53 -3.65
C LYS A 30 7.74 -3.49 -5.18
N LYS A 31 6.51 -3.20 -5.63
CA LYS A 31 6.21 -3.08 -7.06
C LYS A 31 6.95 -1.93 -7.73
N ALA A 32 7.08 -0.79 -7.07
CA ALA A 32 7.83 0.32 -7.63
C ALA A 32 9.32 0.02 -7.75
N SER A 33 9.91 -0.70 -6.79
CA SER A 33 11.28 -1.21 -6.90
C SER A 33 11.43 -2.16 -8.09
N GLU A 34 10.51 -3.11 -8.25
CA GLU A 34 10.51 -4.04 -9.40
C GLU A 34 10.40 -3.28 -10.74
N LEU A 35 9.49 -2.30 -10.84
CA LEU A 35 9.33 -1.48 -12.05
C LEU A 35 10.54 -0.59 -12.32
N SER A 36 11.17 -0.04 -11.27
CA SER A 36 12.42 0.72 -11.37
C SER A 36 13.52 -0.11 -12.02
N ILE A 37 13.67 -1.36 -11.58
CA ILE A 37 14.68 -2.28 -12.11
C ILE A 37 14.36 -2.68 -13.55
N LEU A 38 13.09 -3.00 -13.86
CA LEU A 38 12.69 -3.48 -15.18
C LEU A 38 12.72 -2.41 -16.27
N CYS A 39 12.32 -1.18 -15.93
CA CYS A 39 12.21 -0.09 -16.91
C CYS A 39 13.40 0.88 -16.87
N GLY A 40 14.27 0.79 -15.86
CA GLY A 40 15.38 1.74 -15.67
C GLY A 40 14.92 3.18 -15.44
N ALA A 41 13.67 3.38 -14.98
CA ALA A 41 13.07 4.69 -14.82
C ALA A 41 13.09 5.16 -13.36
N MET A 42 13.18 6.48 -13.13
CA MET A 42 13.04 7.06 -11.81
C MET A 42 11.56 7.11 -11.40
N PHE A 43 11.24 6.49 -10.26
CA PHE A 43 9.91 6.48 -9.68
C PHE A 43 9.88 7.24 -8.35
N ALA A 44 8.85 8.07 -8.15
CA ALA A 44 8.56 8.72 -6.88
C ALA A 44 7.19 8.27 -6.38
N ILE A 45 7.10 7.83 -5.12
CA ILE A 45 5.84 7.49 -4.46
C ILE A 45 5.67 8.41 -3.25
N VAL A 46 4.57 9.16 -3.24
CA VAL A 46 4.15 9.94 -2.06
C VAL A 46 3.05 9.16 -1.34
N VAL A 47 3.33 8.73 -0.11
CA VAL A 47 2.32 8.15 0.77
C VAL A 47 2.17 9.08 1.98
N PRO A 48 1.10 9.89 2.05
CA PRO A 48 0.83 10.68 3.23
C PRO A 48 0.56 9.74 4.40
N LEU A 49 1.23 9.98 5.54
CA LEU A 49 0.88 9.27 6.76
C LEU A 49 -0.60 9.48 7.03
N LEU A 50 -1.30 8.39 7.35
CA LEU A 50 -2.61 8.49 7.99
C LEU A 50 -2.36 9.22 9.32
N ARG A 51 -2.56 10.55 9.35
CA ARG A 51 -2.56 11.29 10.60
C ARG A 51 -3.65 10.66 11.47
N LEU A 52 -3.22 10.24 12.67
CA LEU A 52 -4.03 9.75 13.77
C LEU A 52 -5.17 10.72 14.06
#